data_AF-A0A556N3S8-F1
#
_entry.id   AF-A0A556N3S8-F1
#
_cell.length_a   1.000
_cell.length_b   1.000
_cell.length_c   1.000
_cell.angle_alpha   90.00
_cell.angle_beta   90.00
_cell.angle_gamma   90.00
#
_symmetry.space_group_name_H-M   'P 1'
#
loop_
_entity.id
_entity.type
_entity.pdbx_description
1 polymer ?
#
loop_
_entity_poly.entity_id
_entity_poly.type
_entity_poly.pdbx_seq_one_letter_code
_entity_poly.pdbx_strand_id
1 'polypeptide(L)'
;MVQAFKNHWTGIEQVTKALLKGKFLWFFVPGLIVGSIYVYYKWQAEKVLAIAHAADDVPLVGTAIGWLADGIFSIFDLIASEFYKFVILVVLSPVNCILSEKFDSYLTGNEYKFDFIRLLNDFLRMILIVISALFMEYVFLGIWWLFSLVIPDFIGETIFFLIASFFVGFSFYDYSMERYGLNFFKSWGMGFSKMSYMLITGGIFTLMIKIPVIGIIVAPVLTAMLSTAVYILMNKKSQVQPTPVVRDQDLLDT
;
A
#
# COMPACT_ATOMS: atom_id res chain seq x y z
N MET A 1 -3.23 20.12 9.65
CA MET A 1 -1.94 19.67 9.09
C MET A 1 -0.89 19.38 10.16
N VAL A 2 -0.58 20.29 11.09
CA VAL A 2 0.42 20.09 12.16
C VAL A 2 0.20 18.81 12.99
N GLN A 3 -1.04 18.54 13.41
CA GLN A 3 -1.35 17.30 14.16
C GLN A 3 -1.11 16.04 13.33
N ALA A 4 -1.37 16.07 12.01
CA ALA A 4 -1.13 14.92 11.15
C ALA A 4 0.37 14.61 11.08
N PHE A 5 1.21 15.62 10.85
CA PHE A 5 2.67 15.45 10.89
C PHE A 5 3.16 14.91 12.22
N LYS A 6 2.68 15.46 13.35
CA LYS A 6 3.05 14.97 14.69
C LYS A 6 2.68 13.49 14.88
N ASN A 7 1.47 13.10 14.48
CA ASN A 7 1.03 11.70 14.58
C ASN A 7 1.85 10.78 13.68
N HIS A 8 2.20 11.21 12.46
CA HIS A 8 3.06 10.41 11.56
C HIS A 8 4.46 10.26 12.12
N TRP A 9 5.04 11.33 12.68
CA TRP A 9 6.34 11.26 13.33
C TRP A 9 6.34 10.24 14.49
N THR A 10 5.36 10.34 15.39
CA THR A 10 5.20 9.36 16.49
C THR A 10 4.94 7.95 15.96
N GLY A 11 4.16 7.80 14.88
CA GLY A 11 3.94 6.51 14.22
C GLY A 11 5.23 5.91 13.68
N ILE A 12 6.06 6.69 12.98
CA ILE A 12 7.37 6.26 12.47
C ILE A 12 8.26 5.80 13.63
N GLU A 13 8.29 6.52 14.75
CA GLU A 13 9.04 6.10 15.94
C GLU A 13 8.54 4.76 16.49
N GLN A 14 7.22 4.55 16.57
CA GLN A 14 6.63 3.31 17.06
C GLN A 14 6.96 2.12 16.15
N VAL A 15 6.83 2.31 14.83
CA VAL A 15 7.20 1.31 13.81
C VAL A 15 8.68 0.97 13.93
N THR A 16 9.54 1.99 13.93
CA THR A 16 11.00 1.82 14.05
C THR A 16 11.39 1.08 15.32
N LYS A 17 10.85 1.50 16.48
CA LYS A 17 11.11 0.82 17.77
C LYS A 17 10.68 -0.64 17.76
N ALA A 18 9.56 -0.98 17.12
CA ALA A 18 9.10 -2.36 17.02
C ALA A 18 10.05 -3.20 16.15
N LEU A 19 10.43 -2.68 14.98
CA LEU A 19 11.35 -3.36 14.06
C LEU A 19 12.75 -3.55 14.66
N LEU A 20 13.29 -2.54 15.33
CA LEU A 20 14.58 -2.63 16.02
C LEU A 20 14.60 -3.66 17.17
N LYS A 21 13.44 -3.97 17.76
CA LYS A 21 13.28 -5.06 18.74
C LYS A 21 13.11 -6.43 18.08
N GLY A 22 13.30 -6.54 16.75
CA GLY A 22 13.13 -7.76 15.99
C GLY A 22 11.67 -8.18 15.81
N LYS A 23 10.70 -7.32 16.13
CA LYS A 23 9.27 -7.63 15.96
C LYS A 23 8.86 -7.44 14.50
N PHE A 24 7.94 -8.28 14.03
CA PHE A 24 7.32 -8.20 12.69
C PHE A 24 8.26 -8.37 11.48
N LEU A 25 9.55 -8.66 11.67
CA LEU A 25 10.51 -8.85 10.57
C LEU A 25 10.10 -9.98 9.60
N TRP A 26 9.39 -11.00 10.10
CA TRP A 26 8.91 -12.10 9.27
C TRP A 26 7.88 -11.67 8.21
N PHE A 27 7.22 -10.51 8.40
CA PHE A 27 6.26 -9.98 7.43
C PHE A 27 6.93 -9.41 6.17
N PHE A 28 8.25 -9.22 6.17
CA PHE A 28 9.01 -8.89 4.96
C PHE A 28 9.31 -10.12 4.10
N VAL A 29 9.22 -11.34 4.64
CA VAL A 29 9.56 -12.58 3.92
C VAL A 29 8.70 -12.78 2.66
N PRO A 30 7.36 -12.62 2.69
CA PRO A 30 6.55 -12.70 1.48
C PRO A 30 6.98 -11.67 0.42
N GLY A 31 7.26 -10.43 0.84
CA GLY A 31 7.80 -9.41 -0.06
C GLY A 31 9.15 -9.80 -0.67
N LEU A 32 10.07 -10.37 0.14
CA LEU A 32 11.37 -10.85 -0.31
C LEU A 32 11.27 -12.00 -1.31
N ILE A 33 10.39 -12.98 -1.06
CA ILE A 33 10.16 -14.11 -1.98
C ILE A 33 9.70 -13.57 -3.34
N VAL A 34 8.68 -12.72 -3.32
CA VAL A 34 8.13 -12.17 -4.55
C VAL A 34 9.19 -11.31 -5.24
N GLY A 35 9.85 -10.39 -4.50
CA GLY A 35 10.97 -9.57 -4.95
C GLY A 35 12.05 -10.37 -5.67
N SER A 36 12.44 -11.51 -5.09
CA SER A 36 13.44 -12.41 -5.66
C SER A 36 12.97 -13.03 -6.99
N ILE A 37 11.69 -13.42 -7.08
CA ILE A 37 11.09 -13.93 -8.33
C ILE A 37 11.18 -12.88 -9.44
N TYR A 38 10.97 -11.59 -9.13
CA TYR A 38 11.08 -10.53 -10.13
C TYR A 38 12.49 -10.22 -10.56
N VAL A 39 13.45 -10.19 -9.63
CA VAL A 39 14.86 -10.06 -10.00
C VAL A 39 15.27 -11.23 -10.89
N TYR A 40 14.84 -12.45 -10.55
CA TYR A 40 15.07 -13.63 -11.39
C TYR A 40 14.44 -13.49 -12.78
N TYR A 41 13.18 -13.02 -12.87
CA TYR A 41 12.51 -12.74 -14.14
C TYR A 41 13.30 -11.74 -14.99
N LYS A 42 13.69 -10.58 -14.42
CA LYS A 42 14.46 -9.55 -15.13
C LYS A 42 15.78 -10.10 -15.65
N TRP A 43 16.47 -10.88 -14.83
CA TRP A 43 17.71 -11.54 -15.21
C TRP A 43 17.53 -12.53 -16.38
N GLN A 44 16.45 -13.31 -16.40
CA GLN A 44 16.16 -14.20 -17.53
C GLN A 44 15.80 -13.42 -18.79
N ALA A 45 15.05 -12.34 -18.63
CA ALA A 45 14.63 -11.46 -19.69
C ALA A 45 15.86 -10.82 -20.38
N GLU A 46 16.82 -10.29 -19.60
CA GLU A 46 18.10 -9.74 -20.12
C GLU A 46 18.91 -10.76 -20.92
N LYS A 47 18.91 -12.04 -20.52
CA LYS A 47 19.61 -13.10 -21.30
C LYS A 47 18.98 -13.35 -22.65
N VAL A 48 17.64 -13.37 -22.73
CA VAL A 48 16.93 -13.55 -24.00
C VAL A 48 17.25 -12.39 -24.94
N LEU A 49 17.26 -11.16 -24.42
CA LEU A 49 17.63 -9.98 -25.19
C LEU A 49 19.09 -10.07 -25.67
N ALA A 50 20.02 -10.48 -24.81
CA ALA A 50 21.42 -10.67 -25.19
C ALA A 50 21.61 -11.72 -26.31
N ILE A 51 20.79 -12.77 -26.36
CA ILE A 51 20.80 -13.74 -27.47
C ILE A 51 20.30 -13.11 -28.77
N ALA A 52 19.28 -12.25 -28.71
CA ALA A 52 18.78 -11.54 -29.89
C ALA A 52 19.86 -10.62 -30.49
N HIS A 53 20.63 -9.94 -29.63
CA HIS A 53 21.75 -9.09 -30.05
C HIS A 53 23.01 -9.86 -30.47
N ALA A 54 23.09 -11.17 -30.21
CA ALA A 54 24.22 -11.98 -30.67
C ALA A 54 24.31 -12.06 -32.21
N ALA A 55 23.22 -11.70 -32.91
CA ALA A 55 23.18 -11.65 -34.37
C ALA A 55 23.51 -10.26 -34.96
N ASP A 56 23.75 -9.23 -34.13
CA ASP A 56 23.90 -7.82 -34.58
C ASP A 56 25.05 -7.62 -35.59
N ASP A 57 26.05 -8.50 -35.56
CA ASP A 57 27.19 -8.49 -36.50
C ASP A 57 26.80 -8.82 -37.95
N VAL A 58 25.60 -9.35 -38.19
CA VAL A 58 25.07 -9.58 -39.55
C VAL A 58 24.43 -8.28 -40.06
N PRO A 59 25.03 -7.58 -41.03
CA PRO A 59 24.50 -6.31 -41.50
C PRO A 59 23.08 -6.46 -42.05
N LEU A 60 22.24 -5.43 -41.84
CA LEU A 60 20.83 -5.37 -42.25
C LEU A 60 19.92 -6.32 -41.47
N VAL A 61 20.20 -7.63 -41.47
CA VAL A 61 19.33 -8.66 -40.86
C VAL A 61 19.50 -8.71 -39.35
N GLY A 62 20.73 -8.75 -38.85
CA GLY A 62 21.04 -8.76 -37.42
C GLY A 62 20.52 -7.51 -36.72
N THR A 63 20.87 -6.34 -37.26
CA THR A 63 20.42 -5.04 -36.75
C THR A 63 18.89 -4.88 -36.74
N ALA A 64 18.19 -5.44 -37.74
CA ALA A 64 16.72 -5.40 -37.78
C ALA A 64 16.10 -6.31 -36.71
N ILE A 65 16.70 -7.48 -36.45
CA ILE A 65 16.28 -8.41 -35.41
C ILE A 65 16.51 -7.80 -34.02
N GLY A 66 17.67 -7.20 -33.76
CA GLY A 66 17.99 -6.54 -32.50
C GLY A 66 17.01 -5.40 -32.18
N TRP A 67 16.74 -4.51 -33.14
CA TRP A 67 15.78 -3.41 -32.96
C TRP A 67 14.35 -3.90 -32.68
N LEU A 68 13.89 -4.94 -33.39
CA LEU A 68 12.58 -5.54 -33.14
C LEU A 68 12.52 -6.19 -31.75
N ALA A 69 13.59 -6.89 -31.36
CA ALA A 69 13.69 -7.52 -30.05
C ALA A 69 13.64 -6.47 -28.92
N ASP A 70 14.40 -5.37 -29.03
CA ASP A 70 14.37 -4.26 -28.09
C ASP A 70 12.96 -3.68 -27.94
N GLY A 71 12.27 -3.42 -29.05
CA GLY A 71 10.92 -2.87 -29.04
C GLY A 71 9.91 -3.80 -28.36
N ILE A 72 9.91 -5.08 -28.75
CA ILE A 72 9.02 -6.10 -28.15
C ILE A 72 9.33 -6.27 -26.66
N PHE A 73 10.62 -6.36 -26.32
CA PHE A 73 11.07 -6.57 -24.95
C PHE A 73 10.73 -5.39 -24.05
N SER A 74 10.90 -4.16 -24.53
CA SER A 74 10.54 -2.94 -23.80
C SER A 74 9.05 -2.91 -23.46
N ILE A 75 8.18 -3.21 -24.43
CA ILE A 75 6.73 -3.27 -24.21
C ILE A 75 6.39 -4.38 -23.20
N PHE A 76 6.98 -5.56 -23.37
CA PHE A 76 6.73 -6.69 -22.48
C PHE A 76 7.22 -6.42 -21.05
N ASP A 77 8.40 -5.83 -20.88
CA ASP A 77 8.96 -5.45 -19.59
C ASP A 77 8.11 -4.38 -18.88
N LEU A 78 7.60 -3.39 -19.63
CA LEU A 78 6.66 -2.41 -19.11
C LEU A 78 5.39 -3.10 -18.57
N ILE A 79 4.75 -3.95 -19.37
CA ILE A 79 3.52 -4.65 -18.95
C ILE A 79 3.81 -5.58 -17.76
N ALA A 80 4.88 -6.36 -17.83
CA ALA A 80 5.25 -7.32 -16.79
C ALA A 80 5.60 -6.62 -15.47
N SER A 81 6.33 -5.49 -15.52
CA SER A 81 6.71 -4.74 -14.32
C SER A 81 5.50 -4.09 -13.63
N GLU A 82 4.55 -3.53 -14.39
CA GLU A 82 3.31 -2.98 -13.84
C GLU A 82 2.38 -4.07 -13.28
N PHE A 83 2.20 -5.17 -14.03
CA PHE A 83 1.42 -6.32 -13.56
C PHE A 83 2.02 -6.91 -12.27
N TYR A 84 3.34 -7.04 -12.22
CA TYR A 84 4.04 -7.55 -11.06
C TYR A 84 3.84 -6.67 -9.82
N LYS A 85 3.98 -5.33 -9.95
CA LYS A 85 3.67 -4.39 -8.85
C LYS A 85 2.23 -4.57 -8.34
N PHE A 86 1.26 -4.68 -9.24
CA PHE A 86 -0.14 -4.90 -8.87
C PHE A 86 -0.34 -6.22 -8.12
N VAL A 87 0.20 -7.33 -8.65
CA VAL A 87 0.13 -8.65 -8.01
C VAL A 87 0.74 -8.61 -6.62
N ILE A 88 1.88 -7.95 -6.41
CA ILE A 88 2.48 -7.81 -5.08
C ILE A 88 1.54 -7.09 -4.12
N LEU A 89 0.98 -5.95 -4.53
CA LEU A 89 0.17 -5.14 -3.64
C LEU A 89 -1.13 -5.86 -3.25
N VAL A 90 -1.72 -6.62 -4.18
CA VAL A 90 -2.95 -7.40 -3.93
C VAL A 90 -2.65 -8.67 -3.14
N VAL A 91 -1.64 -9.45 -3.54
CA VAL A 91 -1.29 -10.74 -2.89
C VAL A 91 -0.73 -10.54 -1.49
N LEU A 92 0.00 -9.45 -1.24
CA LEU A 92 0.46 -9.11 0.10
C LEU A 92 -0.65 -8.51 0.98
N SER A 93 -1.82 -8.18 0.44
CA SER A 93 -2.86 -7.52 1.21
C SER A 93 -3.39 -8.36 2.40
N PRO A 94 -3.69 -9.67 2.28
CA PRO A 94 -4.04 -10.50 3.44
C PRO A 94 -2.95 -10.52 4.51
N VAL A 95 -1.68 -10.55 4.09
CA VAL A 95 -0.52 -10.49 4.98
C VAL A 95 -0.46 -9.15 5.71
N ASN A 96 -0.73 -8.04 5.00
CA ASN A 96 -0.78 -6.69 5.56
C ASN A 96 -1.95 -6.49 6.51
N CYS A 97 -3.10 -7.12 6.25
CA CYS A 97 -4.24 -7.14 7.17
C CYS A 97 -3.85 -7.82 8.50
N ILE A 98 -3.29 -9.03 8.45
CA ILE A 98 -2.80 -9.76 9.63
C ILE A 98 -1.70 -8.97 10.36
N LEU A 99 -0.78 -8.37 9.62
CA LEU A 99 0.27 -7.51 10.19
C LEU A 99 -0.33 -6.33 10.94
N SER A 100 -1.29 -5.64 10.32
CA SER A 100 -1.99 -4.51 10.92
C SER A 100 -2.71 -4.95 12.20
N GLU A 101 -3.37 -6.11 12.22
CA GLU A 101 -4.01 -6.67 13.44
C GLU A 101 -2.99 -6.89 14.56
N LYS A 102 -1.89 -7.60 14.26
CA LYS A 102 -0.88 -7.89 15.27
C LYS A 102 -0.16 -6.63 15.75
N PHE A 103 0.05 -5.65 14.88
CA PHE A 103 0.70 -4.40 15.26
C PHE A 103 -0.22 -3.52 16.11
N ASP A 104 -1.53 -3.50 15.82
CA ASP A 104 -2.53 -2.87 16.68
C ASP A 104 -2.51 -3.49 18.07
N SER A 105 -2.62 -4.83 18.18
CA SER A 105 -2.51 -5.55 19.45
C SER A 105 -1.24 -5.19 20.23
N TYR A 106 -0.11 -5.05 19.52
CA TYR A 106 1.15 -4.66 20.14
C TYR A 106 1.15 -3.24 20.71
N LEU A 107 0.41 -2.31 20.09
CA LEU A 107 0.33 -0.90 20.52
C LEU A 107 -0.78 -0.64 21.55
N THR A 108 -1.88 -1.40 21.49
CA THR A 108 -3.10 -1.17 22.28
C THR A 108 -3.24 -2.15 23.44
N GLY A 109 -2.64 -3.33 23.34
CA GLY A 109 -2.88 -4.45 24.25
C GLY A 109 -4.17 -5.22 23.95
N ASN A 110 -4.89 -4.88 22.87
CA ASN A 110 -6.11 -5.59 22.47
C ASN A 110 -5.77 -7.00 21.95
N GLU A 111 -6.59 -7.98 22.29
CA GLU A 111 -6.46 -9.34 21.75
C GLU A 111 -7.51 -9.60 20.67
N TYR A 112 -7.05 -9.93 19.46
CA TYR A 112 -7.90 -10.39 18.37
C TYR A 112 -7.72 -11.90 18.20
N LYS A 113 -8.80 -12.66 18.35
CA LYS A 113 -8.80 -14.09 18.01
C LYS A 113 -8.72 -14.25 16.50
N PHE A 114 -7.87 -15.16 16.03
CA PHE A 114 -7.79 -15.49 14.61
C PHE A 114 -9.09 -16.18 14.17
N ASP A 115 -9.72 -15.64 13.13
CA ASP A 115 -10.91 -16.19 12.49
C ASP A 115 -10.72 -16.09 10.98
N PHE A 116 -10.67 -17.24 10.31
CA PHE A 116 -10.44 -17.32 8.88
C PHE A 116 -11.61 -16.74 8.06
N ILE A 117 -12.85 -16.90 8.54
CA ILE A 117 -14.04 -16.37 7.87
C ILE A 117 -14.03 -14.85 7.96
N ARG A 118 -13.66 -14.31 9.14
CA ARG A 118 -13.44 -12.86 9.31
C ARG A 118 -12.38 -12.35 8.34
N LEU A 119 -11.19 -12.97 8.35
CA LEU A 119 -10.08 -12.59 7.47
C LEU A 119 -10.49 -12.58 5.98
N LEU A 120 -11.27 -13.56 5.53
CA LEU A 120 -11.77 -13.61 4.15
C LEU A 120 -12.74 -12.46 3.84
N ASN A 121 -13.67 -12.16 4.77
CA ASN A 121 -14.60 -11.05 4.61
C ASN A 121 -13.88 -9.70 4.57
N ASP A 122 -12.87 -9.52 5.43
CA ASP A 122 -12.04 -8.32 5.51
C ASP A 122 -11.25 -8.15 4.20
N PHE A 123 -10.73 -9.25 3.66
CA PHE A 123 -10.05 -9.28 2.36
C PHE A 123 -11.00 -8.90 1.21
N LEU A 124 -12.21 -9.45 1.14
CA LEU A 124 -13.19 -9.11 0.10
C LEU A 124 -13.61 -7.63 0.16
N ARG A 125 -13.83 -7.12 1.39
CA ARG A 125 -14.11 -5.70 1.60
C ARG A 125 -12.93 -4.83 1.15
N MET A 126 -11.71 -5.20 1.50
CA MET A 126 -10.51 -4.48 1.10
C MET A 126 -10.38 -4.44 -0.42
N ILE A 127 -10.65 -5.54 -1.13
CA ILE A 127 -10.69 -5.55 -2.60
C ILE A 127 -11.69 -4.51 -3.12
N LEU A 128 -12.91 -4.48 -2.56
CA LEU A 128 -13.93 -3.51 -2.96
C LEU A 128 -13.47 -2.07 -2.73
N ILE A 129 -12.83 -1.79 -1.59
CA ILE A 129 -12.27 -0.47 -1.26
C ILE A 129 -11.16 -0.09 -2.24
N VAL A 130 -10.21 -0.98 -2.50
CA VAL A 130 -9.08 -0.74 -3.41
C VAL A 130 -9.57 -0.51 -4.84
N ILE A 131 -10.49 -1.32 -5.35
CA ILE A 131 -11.06 -1.13 -6.69
C ILE A 131 -11.82 0.20 -6.76
N SER A 132 -12.61 0.53 -5.73
CA SER A 132 -13.33 1.81 -5.68
C SER A 132 -12.36 3.00 -5.58
N ALA A 133 -11.27 2.86 -4.83
CA ALA A 133 -10.21 3.86 -4.70
C ALA A 133 -9.50 4.08 -6.04
N LEU A 134 -9.14 3.01 -6.75
CA LEU A 134 -8.53 3.06 -8.07
C LEU A 134 -9.47 3.72 -9.10
N PHE A 135 -10.75 3.36 -9.09
CA PHE A 135 -11.75 3.99 -9.96
C PHE A 135 -11.83 5.50 -9.69
N MET A 136 -11.95 5.89 -8.42
CA MET A 136 -12.00 7.31 -8.06
C MET A 136 -10.69 8.03 -8.38
N GLU A 137 -9.54 7.41 -8.20
CA GLU A 137 -8.23 7.94 -8.61
C GLU A 137 -8.26 8.34 -10.09
N TYR A 138 -8.70 7.43 -10.97
CA TYR A 138 -8.83 7.73 -12.40
C TYR A 138 -9.87 8.81 -12.71
N VAL A 139 -10.98 8.89 -11.95
CA VAL A 139 -11.95 9.99 -12.09
C VAL A 139 -11.30 11.33 -11.76
N PHE A 140 -10.56 11.43 -10.65
CA PHE A 140 -9.86 12.66 -10.27
C PHE A 140 -8.73 13.01 -11.24
N LEU A 141 -8.02 12.02 -11.78
CA LEU A 141 -7.02 12.23 -12.83
C LEU A 141 -7.67 12.72 -14.14
N GLY A 142 -8.83 12.19 -14.51
CA GLY A 142 -9.60 12.64 -15.68
C GLY A 142 -10.09 14.08 -15.51
N ILE A 143 -10.55 14.44 -14.30
CA ILE A 143 -10.88 15.84 -13.96
C ILE A 143 -9.64 16.73 -14.08
N TRP A 144 -8.51 16.31 -13.50
CA TRP A 144 -7.24 17.05 -13.61
C TRP A 144 -6.81 17.24 -15.06
N TRP A 145 -6.95 16.23 -15.90
CA TRP A 145 -6.61 16.29 -17.33
C TRP A 145 -7.40 17.39 -18.08
N LEU A 146 -8.66 17.63 -17.71
CA LEU A 146 -9.43 18.75 -18.26
C LEU A 146 -8.86 20.11 -17.84
N PHE A 147 -8.39 20.23 -16.59
CA PHE A 147 -7.76 21.46 -16.09
C PHE A 147 -6.34 21.67 -16.61
N SER A 148 -5.58 20.61 -16.90
CA SER A 148 -4.21 20.74 -17.40
C SER A 148 -4.13 21.40 -18.78
N LEU A 149 -5.25 21.49 -19.53
CA LEU A 149 -5.31 22.23 -20.79
C LEU A 149 -5.00 23.73 -20.65
N VAL A 150 -5.14 24.29 -19.43
CA VAL A 150 -4.93 25.72 -19.15
C VAL A 150 -3.91 25.99 -18.04
N ILE A 151 -3.34 24.95 -17.43
CA ILE A 151 -2.40 25.04 -16.30
C ILE A 151 -1.01 24.58 -16.77
N PRO A 152 0.10 25.22 -16.34
CA PRO A 152 1.45 24.77 -16.69
C PRO A 152 1.74 23.31 -16.35
N ASP A 153 2.39 22.61 -17.30
CA ASP A 153 2.64 21.16 -17.24
C ASP A 153 3.43 20.70 -15.99
N PHE A 154 4.33 21.53 -15.45
CA PHE A 154 5.14 21.18 -14.28
C PHE A 154 4.31 20.95 -13.00
N ILE A 155 3.07 21.44 -12.95
CA ILE A 155 2.14 21.21 -11.83
C ILE A 155 1.55 19.79 -11.90
N GLY A 156 1.47 19.21 -13.10
CA GLY A 156 0.86 17.91 -13.36
C GLY A 156 1.45 16.78 -12.54
N GLU A 157 2.78 16.68 -12.47
CA GLU A 157 3.45 15.64 -11.68
C GLU A 157 3.11 15.73 -10.19
N THR A 158 3.01 16.95 -9.66
CA THR A 158 2.65 17.18 -8.25
C THR A 158 1.21 16.77 -7.99
N ILE A 159 0.27 17.12 -8.88
CA ILE A 159 -1.14 16.73 -8.72
C ILE A 159 -1.33 15.23 -8.86
N PHE A 160 -0.66 14.59 -9.83
CA PHE A 160 -0.66 13.14 -9.98
C PHE A 160 -0.15 12.47 -8.70
N PHE A 161 0.97 12.93 -8.16
CA PHE A 161 1.53 12.42 -6.90
C PHE A 161 0.55 12.58 -5.73
N LEU A 162 -0.12 13.73 -5.60
CA LEU A 162 -1.07 13.98 -4.52
C LEU A 162 -2.33 13.11 -4.64
N ILE A 163 -2.88 12.96 -5.84
CA ILE A 163 -4.06 12.12 -6.10
C ILE A 163 -3.73 10.66 -5.77
N ALA A 164 -2.65 10.11 -6.33
CA ALA A 164 -2.20 8.74 -6.06
C ALA A 164 -1.93 8.53 -4.56
N SER A 165 -1.21 9.46 -3.92
CA SER A 165 -0.91 9.40 -2.48
C SER A 165 -2.17 9.41 -1.62
N PHE A 166 -3.22 10.13 -2.00
CA PHE A 166 -4.47 10.12 -1.26
C PHE A 166 -5.13 8.74 -1.29
N PHE A 167 -5.33 8.15 -2.47
CA PHE A 167 -6.07 6.89 -2.63
C PHE A 167 -5.29 5.67 -2.13
N VAL A 168 -3.96 5.66 -2.33
CA VAL A 168 -3.08 4.67 -1.71
C VAL A 168 -3.14 4.76 -0.20
N GLY A 169 -2.98 5.97 0.36
CA GLY A 169 -3.05 6.19 1.80
C GLY A 169 -4.38 5.70 2.38
N PHE A 170 -5.49 6.12 1.77
CA PHE A 170 -6.85 5.69 2.14
C PHE A 170 -6.98 4.16 2.21
N SER A 171 -6.50 3.46 1.18
CA SER A 171 -6.55 1.98 1.13
C SER A 171 -5.82 1.32 2.29
N PHE A 172 -4.68 1.86 2.73
CA PHE A 172 -3.95 1.33 3.89
C PHE A 172 -4.60 1.66 5.25
N TYR A 173 -5.40 2.72 5.34
CA TYR A 173 -6.17 2.99 6.55
C TYR A 173 -7.40 2.08 6.68
N ASP A 174 -7.94 1.55 5.58
CA ASP A 174 -9.13 0.69 5.62
C ASP A 174 -8.93 -0.52 6.54
N TYR A 175 -7.73 -1.12 6.60
CA TYR A 175 -7.43 -2.21 7.55
C TYR A 175 -7.75 -1.85 9.01
N SER A 176 -7.53 -0.59 9.40
CA SER A 176 -7.86 -0.10 10.74
C SER A 176 -9.32 0.38 10.81
N MET A 177 -9.82 1.08 9.80
CA MET A 177 -11.21 1.55 9.79
C MET A 177 -12.20 0.39 9.91
N GLU A 178 -11.97 -0.67 9.14
CA GLU A 178 -12.72 -1.91 9.12
C GLU A 178 -12.74 -2.58 10.50
N ARG A 179 -11.56 -2.82 11.08
CA ARG A 179 -11.39 -3.37 12.43
C ARG A 179 -12.08 -2.57 13.52
N TYR A 180 -12.10 -1.25 13.40
CA TYR A 180 -12.77 -0.35 14.34
C TYR A 180 -14.25 -0.10 13.98
N GLY A 181 -14.84 -0.92 13.09
CA GLY A 181 -16.27 -0.97 12.84
C GLY A 181 -16.82 0.11 11.90
N LEU A 182 -15.96 0.81 11.15
CA LEU A 182 -16.44 1.71 10.11
C LEU A 182 -16.93 0.90 8.93
N ASN A 183 -18.13 1.19 8.44
CA ASN A 183 -18.63 0.63 7.18
C ASN A 183 -17.98 1.32 5.96
N PHE A 184 -18.28 0.81 4.76
CA PHE A 184 -17.73 1.31 3.50
C PHE A 184 -17.88 2.83 3.34
N PHE A 185 -19.10 3.37 3.48
CA PHE A 185 -19.36 4.80 3.30
C PHE A 185 -18.73 5.67 4.39
N LYS A 186 -18.70 5.21 5.64
CA LYS A 186 -18.02 5.91 6.74
C LYS A 186 -16.51 5.96 6.53
N SER A 187 -15.92 4.91 5.96
CA SER A 187 -14.50 4.87 5.63
C SER A 187 -14.15 5.94 4.60
N TRP A 188 -14.95 6.04 3.53
CA TRP A 188 -14.83 7.11 2.53
C TRP A 188 -14.98 8.51 3.13
N GLY A 189 -16.01 8.72 3.97
CA GLY A 189 -16.21 9.99 4.68
C GLY A 189 -15.03 10.35 5.58
N MET A 190 -14.43 9.36 6.27
CA MET A 190 -13.22 9.57 7.07
C MET A 190 -12.02 9.92 6.18
N GLY A 191 -11.82 9.20 5.07
CA GLY A 191 -10.73 9.46 4.12
C GLY A 191 -10.72 10.91 3.65
N PHE A 192 -11.86 11.40 3.15
CA PHE A 192 -11.99 12.78 2.68
C PHE A 192 -12.02 13.82 3.81
N SER A 193 -12.50 13.51 5.02
CA SER A 193 -12.43 14.46 6.14
C SER A 193 -11.04 14.55 6.77
N LYS A 194 -10.17 13.56 6.52
CA LYS A 194 -8.81 13.45 7.05
C LYS A 194 -7.75 13.41 5.94
N MET A 195 -7.94 14.13 4.83
CA MET A 195 -7.07 14.07 3.64
C MET A 195 -5.59 14.19 3.96
N SER A 196 -5.19 15.09 4.88
CA SER A 196 -3.77 15.26 5.23
C SER A 196 -3.14 13.99 5.79
N TYR A 197 -3.91 13.11 6.45
CA TYR A 197 -3.39 11.84 6.94
C TYR A 197 -3.20 10.84 5.79
N MET A 198 -4.17 10.77 4.89
CA MET A 198 -4.11 9.93 3.69
C MET A 198 -2.92 10.33 2.82
N LEU A 199 -2.79 11.62 2.53
CA LEU A 199 -1.71 12.19 1.70
C LEU A 199 -0.32 11.92 2.27
N ILE A 200 -0.09 12.07 3.57
CA ILE A 200 1.24 11.83 4.16
C ILE A 200 1.55 10.32 4.14
N THR A 201 0.61 9.48 4.56
CA THR A 201 0.82 8.01 4.58
C THR A 201 1.06 7.47 3.18
N GLY A 202 0.19 7.81 2.22
CA GLY A 202 0.36 7.36 0.85
C GLY A 202 1.51 8.05 0.13
N GLY A 203 1.86 9.29 0.49
CA GLY A 203 3.06 9.95 -0.02
C GLY A 203 4.33 9.23 0.39
N ILE A 204 4.42 8.79 1.64
CA ILE A 204 5.52 7.94 2.13
C ILE A 204 5.57 6.63 1.32
N PHE A 205 4.43 5.96 1.11
CA PHE A 205 4.36 4.76 0.28
C PHE A 205 4.83 5.01 -1.17
N THR A 206 4.28 6.03 -1.82
CA THR A 206 4.56 6.37 -3.22
C THR A 206 6.03 6.73 -3.42
N LEU A 207 6.67 7.37 -2.43
CA LEU A 207 8.10 7.63 -2.47
C LEU A 207 8.93 6.37 -2.22
N MET A 208 8.53 5.49 -1.30
CA MET A 208 9.25 4.25 -1.03
C MET A 208 9.25 3.33 -2.26
N ILE A 209 8.12 3.18 -2.96
CA ILE A 209 8.03 2.26 -4.11
C ILE A 209 8.82 2.73 -5.34
N LYS A 210 9.24 4.01 -5.38
CA LYS A 210 10.18 4.52 -6.38
C LYS A 210 11.59 3.95 -6.22
N ILE A 211 11.93 3.38 -5.06
CA ILE A 211 13.20 2.67 -4.84
C ILE A 211 13.08 1.28 -5.48
N PRO A 212 13.79 0.98 -6.59
CA PRO A 212 13.64 -0.29 -7.29
C PRO A 212 13.94 -1.48 -6.39
N VAL A 213 13.16 -2.55 -6.53
CA VAL A 213 13.25 -3.83 -5.78
C VAL A 213 12.96 -3.68 -4.27
N ILE A 214 13.73 -2.85 -3.55
CA ILE A 214 13.62 -2.66 -2.10
C ILE A 214 12.27 -2.02 -1.74
N GLY A 215 11.85 -1.00 -2.48
CA GLY A 215 10.59 -0.29 -2.22
C GLY A 215 9.39 -1.21 -2.24
N ILE A 216 9.37 -2.15 -3.18
CA ILE A 216 8.31 -3.13 -3.35
C ILE A 216 8.20 -4.08 -2.13
N ILE A 217 9.34 -4.46 -1.55
CA ILE A 217 9.41 -5.36 -0.39
C ILE A 217 9.00 -4.62 0.88
N VAL A 218 9.51 -3.40 1.04
CA VAL A 218 9.47 -2.66 2.31
C VAL A 218 8.20 -1.81 2.43
N ALA A 219 7.73 -1.19 1.34
CA ALA A 219 6.64 -0.22 1.39
C ALA A 219 5.33 -0.80 1.92
N PRO A 220 4.85 -1.98 1.49
CA PRO A 220 3.57 -2.50 1.97
C PRO A 220 3.58 -2.76 3.49
N VAL A 221 4.68 -3.35 3.98
CA VAL A 221 4.85 -3.69 5.40
C VAL A 221 4.93 -2.41 6.26
N LEU A 222 5.80 -1.47 5.88
CA LEU A 222 5.97 -0.23 6.64
C LEU A 222 4.71 0.63 6.62
N THR A 223 4.04 0.74 5.47
CA THR A 223 2.83 1.55 5.35
C THR A 223 1.66 0.93 6.11
N ALA A 224 1.50 -0.40 6.10
CA ALA A 224 0.48 -1.07 6.92
C ALA A 224 0.70 -0.85 8.42
N MET A 225 1.94 -0.93 8.91
CA MET A 225 2.24 -0.62 10.30
C MET A 225 2.02 0.87 10.60
N LEU A 226 2.49 1.76 9.72
CA LEU A 226 2.37 3.20 9.89
C LEU A 226 0.91 3.66 9.91
N SER A 227 0.08 3.23 8.96
CA SER A 227 -1.34 3.60 8.91
C SER A 227 -2.07 3.14 10.18
N THR A 228 -1.73 1.94 10.67
CA THR A 228 -2.27 1.39 11.93
C THR A 228 -1.90 2.27 13.13
N ALA A 229 -0.61 2.57 13.33
CA ALA A 229 -0.17 3.43 14.42
C ALA A 229 -0.81 4.82 14.35
N VAL A 230 -0.83 5.42 13.16
CA VAL A 230 -1.37 6.76 12.95
C VAL A 230 -2.89 6.78 13.15
N TYR A 231 -3.60 5.73 12.75
CA TYR A 231 -5.04 5.60 13.00
C TYR A 231 -5.34 5.57 14.51
N ILE A 232 -4.58 4.77 15.27
CA ILE A 232 -4.70 4.72 16.73
C ILE A 232 -4.42 6.09 17.34
N LEU A 233 -3.35 6.77 16.91
CA LEU A 233 -2.98 8.11 17.41
C LEU A 233 -4.01 9.19 17.04
N MET A 234 -4.61 9.08 15.86
CA MET A 234 -5.68 9.97 15.39
C MET A 234 -6.93 9.82 16.26
N ASN A 235 -7.27 8.61 16.67
CA ASN A 235 -8.51 8.28 17.39
C ASN A 235 -8.33 8.18 18.92
N LYS A 236 -7.11 8.08 19.45
CA LYS A 236 -6.83 8.12 20.91
C LYS A 236 -7.28 9.41 21.58
N LYS A 237 -7.41 10.52 20.85
CA LYS A 237 -8.00 11.77 21.37
C LYS A 237 -9.54 11.74 21.44
N SER A 238 -10.18 10.76 20.80
CA SER A 238 -11.65 10.61 20.74
C SER A 238 -12.16 9.45 21.60
N GLN A 239 -11.28 8.57 22.08
CA GLN A 239 -11.63 7.54 23.04
C GLN A 239 -11.63 8.12 24.46
N VAL A 240 -12.80 8.61 24.90
CA VAL A 240 -13.23 8.33 26.27
C VAL A 240 -13.12 6.82 26.43
N GLN A 241 -12.47 6.39 27.51
CA GLN A 241 -12.19 4.98 27.83
C GLN A 241 -13.36 4.08 27.42
N PRO A 242 -13.13 2.91 26.79
CA PRO A 242 -14.22 1.97 26.59
C PRO A 242 -14.81 1.70 27.97
N THR A 243 -16.10 2.00 28.14
CA THR A 243 -16.85 1.63 29.35
C THR A 243 -16.55 0.16 29.61
N PRO A 244 -16.09 -0.23 30.81
CA PRO A 244 -15.85 -1.63 31.10
C PRO A 244 -17.13 -2.40 30.73
N VAL A 245 -16.96 -3.46 29.96
CA VAL A 245 -18.05 -4.38 29.65
C VAL A 245 -18.53 -4.90 31.00
N VAL A 246 -19.66 -4.37 31.49
CA VAL A 246 -20.38 -4.96 32.62
C VAL A 246 -20.70 -6.38 32.17
N ARG A 247 -20.08 -7.38 32.80
CA ARG A 247 -20.49 -8.76 32.57
C ARG A 247 -21.91 -8.86 33.07
N ASP A 248 -22.80 -9.46 32.28
CA ASP A 248 -24.16 -9.83 32.71
C ASP A 248 -24.19 -10.75 33.96
N GLN A 249 -23.04 -11.14 34.50
CA GLN A 249 -22.91 -11.82 35.79
C GLN A 249 -23.25 -10.91 36.98
N ASP A 250 -23.20 -9.58 36.83
CA ASP A 250 -23.50 -8.64 37.93
C ASP A 250 -25.00 -8.27 38.03
N LEU A 251 -25.86 -8.83 37.16
CA LEU A 251 -27.31 -8.59 37.13
C LEU A 251 -28.16 -9.75 37.69
N LEU A 252 -27.52 -10.82 38.17
CA LEU A 252 -28.21 -11.98 38.74
C LEU A 252 -28.18 -12.01 40.29
N ASP A 253 -27.53 -11.03 40.93
CA ASP A 253 -27.36 -10.96 42.39
C ASP A 253 -28.13 -9.79 43.05
N THR A 254 -29.28 -9.37 42.49
CA THR A 254 -30.25 -8.49 43.17
C THR A 254 -31.67 -9.01 43.05
#